data_AF-A0A8C5R7J5-F1
#
_entry.id   AF-A0A8C5R7J5-F1
#
_cell.length_a   1.000
_cell.length_b   1.000
_cell.length_c   1.000
_cell.angle_alpha   90.00
_cell.angle_beta   90.00
_cell.angle_gamma   90.00
#
_symmetry.space_group_name_H-M   'P 1'
#
loop_
_entity.id
_entity.type
_entity.pdbx_description
1 polymer ?
#
loop_
_entity_poly.entity_id
_entity_poly.type
_entity_poly.pdbx_seq_one_letter_code
_entity_poly.pdbx_strand_id
1 'polypeptide(L)'
;MIESVMLTHNPTWADCQQLMLTMFTTEERARINSSARKILLAQAVEDAKPQPEVWAEEHYPKTDPKWPYNTAAGIAHLQTYRTAVIMGVKAGGKKPTNMGKIADIVQESKESPSAFLERLLDAYRMYSPIDPEAVENQRLINSSFVGQSQRDIRNKIQRLDGFLGKGISELVEIANKVFHLPPPPSLSFASFETHCIRLFSPLALRVAVIYRPPGPTSQFFDHFATWLSHFLSSNLPCLILGDFNIPIDDPSAPAASKLLSLTSSLGLTQSSLPTAMVTLLTFSFPTSAPFLSSTVALSPSLFQPIWTS
;
A
#
# COMPACT_ATOMS: atom_id res chain seq x y z
N MET A 1 -5.43 -34.60 -1.49
CA MET A 1 -5.19 -35.56 -2.59
C MET A 1 -4.22 -36.67 -2.19
N ILE A 2 -2.97 -36.38 -1.82
CA ILE A 2 -1.97 -37.44 -1.51
C ILE A 2 -2.37 -38.35 -0.34
N GLU A 3 -2.98 -37.79 0.71
CA GLU A 3 -3.47 -38.56 1.87
C GLU A 3 -4.51 -39.61 1.48
N SER A 4 -5.42 -39.28 0.55
CA SER A 4 -6.42 -40.23 0.03
C SER A 4 -5.75 -41.40 -0.68
N VAL A 5 -4.80 -41.13 -1.58
CA VAL A 5 -4.07 -42.16 -2.34
C VAL A 5 -3.29 -43.10 -1.43
N MET A 6 -2.65 -42.56 -0.39
CA MET A 6 -1.88 -43.34 0.59
C MET A 6 -2.76 -44.30 1.39
N LEU A 7 -4.01 -43.90 1.69
CA LEU A 7 -4.96 -44.70 2.47
C LEU A 7 -5.70 -45.73 1.62
N THR A 8 -6.08 -45.40 0.38
CA THR A 8 -6.92 -46.27 -0.45
C THR A 8 -6.13 -47.29 -1.26
N HIS A 9 -4.91 -46.95 -1.69
CA HIS A 9 -4.15 -47.78 -2.65
C HIS A 9 -2.94 -48.49 -2.03
N ASN A 10 -2.60 -48.22 -0.78
CA ASN A 10 -1.47 -48.84 -0.08
C ASN A 10 -0.17 -48.89 -0.94
N PRO A 11 0.32 -47.72 -1.41
CA PRO A 11 1.46 -47.65 -2.33
C PRO A 11 2.76 -48.21 -1.72
N THR A 12 3.58 -48.86 -2.53
CA THR A 12 4.93 -49.28 -2.13
C THR A 12 5.87 -48.08 -1.97
N TRP A 13 7.10 -48.30 -1.52
CA TRP A 13 8.11 -47.23 -1.47
C TRP A 13 8.32 -46.58 -2.85
N ALA A 14 8.41 -47.39 -3.91
CA ALA A 14 8.61 -46.92 -5.28
C ALA A 14 7.43 -46.06 -5.78
N ASP A 15 6.20 -46.50 -5.51
CA ASP A 15 4.99 -45.75 -5.86
C ASP A 15 4.97 -44.38 -5.17
N CYS A 16 5.31 -44.33 -3.88
CA CYS A 16 5.41 -43.07 -3.14
C CYS A 16 6.47 -42.13 -3.73
N GLN A 17 7.64 -42.66 -4.14
CA GLN A 17 8.67 -41.84 -4.81
C GLN A 17 8.17 -41.28 -6.14
N GLN A 18 7.52 -42.09 -6.96
CA GLN A 18 6.96 -41.65 -8.23
C GLN A 18 5.85 -40.61 -8.05
N LEU A 19 4.96 -40.80 -7.07
CA LEU A 19 3.96 -39.81 -6.69
C LEU A 19 4.63 -38.49 -6.26
N MET A 20 5.65 -38.55 -5.41
CA MET A 20 6.37 -37.34 -4.98
C MET A 20 7.05 -36.63 -6.16
N LEU A 21 7.70 -37.36 -7.07
CA LEU A 21 8.33 -36.82 -8.28
C LEU A 21 7.33 -36.15 -9.21
N THR A 22 6.13 -36.72 -9.33
CA THR A 22 5.08 -36.22 -10.23
C THR A 22 4.37 -35.00 -9.64
N MET A 23 4.17 -34.97 -8.32
CA MET A 23 3.32 -33.99 -7.66
C MET A 23 4.05 -32.76 -7.11
N PHE A 24 5.35 -32.85 -6.84
CA PHE A 24 6.09 -31.79 -6.13
C PHE A 24 7.36 -31.41 -6.88
N THR A 25 7.77 -30.14 -6.74
CA THR A 25 9.06 -29.63 -7.19
C THR A 25 10.23 -30.25 -6.41
N THR A 26 11.46 -30.13 -6.92
CA THR A 26 12.65 -30.64 -6.24
C THR A 26 12.83 -30.04 -4.84
N GLU A 27 12.55 -28.74 -4.70
CA GLU A 27 12.66 -28.01 -3.44
C GLU A 27 11.57 -28.43 -2.44
N GLU A 28 10.33 -28.62 -2.90
CA GLU A 28 9.24 -29.15 -2.07
C GLU A 28 9.55 -30.56 -1.58
N ARG A 29 10.01 -31.45 -2.47
CA ARG A 29 10.41 -32.81 -2.08
C ARG A 29 11.54 -32.80 -1.03
N ALA A 30 12.54 -31.93 -1.20
CA ALA A 30 13.61 -31.79 -0.22
C ALA A 30 13.08 -31.39 1.17
N ARG A 31 12.14 -30.43 1.22
CA ARG A 31 11.47 -30.02 2.47
C ARG A 31 10.61 -31.13 3.07
N ILE A 32 9.78 -31.76 2.27
CA ILE A 32 8.91 -32.88 2.69
C ILE A 32 9.74 -33.99 3.31
N ASN A 33 10.82 -34.40 2.62
CA ASN A 33 11.73 -35.44 3.09
C ASN A 33 12.48 -35.04 4.37
N SER A 34 12.88 -33.78 4.52
CA SER A 34 13.50 -33.29 5.75
C SER A 34 12.51 -33.26 6.91
N SER A 35 11.28 -32.81 6.68
CA SER A 35 10.21 -32.75 7.68
C SER A 35 9.81 -34.15 8.14
N ALA A 36 9.63 -35.09 7.22
CA ALA A 36 9.30 -36.49 7.54
C ALA A 36 10.34 -37.11 8.47
N ARG A 37 11.64 -36.95 8.17
CA ARG A 37 12.73 -37.44 9.03
C ARG A 37 12.74 -36.79 10.41
N LYS A 38 12.56 -35.48 10.49
CA LYS A 38 12.51 -34.77 11.79
C LYS A 38 11.35 -35.26 12.66
N ILE A 39 10.20 -35.53 12.06
CA ILE A 39 9.03 -36.05 12.75
C ILE A 39 9.29 -37.47 13.27
N LEU A 40 9.86 -38.35 12.45
CA LEU A 40 10.22 -39.70 12.87
C LEU A 40 11.30 -39.71 13.96
N LEU A 41 12.28 -38.81 13.87
CA LEU A 41 13.28 -38.64 14.92
C LEU A 41 12.64 -38.21 16.24
N ALA A 42 11.73 -37.22 16.21
CA ALA A 42 11.02 -36.79 17.40
C ALA A 42 10.19 -37.93 18.02
N GLN A 43 9.49 -38.70 17.20
CA GLN A 43 8.75 -39.89 17.63
C GLN A 43 9.67 -40.94 18.27
N ALA A 44 10.83 -41.21 17.66
CA ALA A 44 11.79 -42.18 18.17
C ALA A 44 12.40 -41.76 19.52
N VAL A 45 12.61 -40.46 19.73
CA VAL A 45 13.05 -39.89 21.01
C VAL A 45 11.94 -40.05 22.07
N GLU A 46 10.69 -39.74 21.73
CA GLU A 46 9.54 -39.88 22.62
C GLU A 46 9.31 -41.34 23.03
N ASP A 47 9.45 -42.26 22.08
CA ASP A 47 9.31 -43.71 22.31
C ASP A 47 10.56 -44.36 22.93
N ALA A 48 11.56 -43.56 23.34
CA ALA A 48 12.83 -44.00 23.92
C ALA A 48 13.53 -45.11 23.10
N LYS A 49 13.51 -45.02 21.77
CA LYS A 49 14.18 -45.98 20.88
C LYS A 49 15.70 -45.94 21.09
N PRO A 50 16.40 -47.09 21.09
CA PRO A 50 17.86 -47.12 21.00
C PRO A 50 18.31 -46.48 19.68
N GLN A 51 19.24 -45.52 19.74
CA GLN A 51 19.75 -44.79 18.57
C GLN A 51 18.63 -44.19 17.68
N PRO A 52 17.89 -43.18 18.17
CA PRO A 52 16.73 -42.59 17.48
C PRO A 52 17.00 -42.15 16.03
N GLU A 53 18.21 -41.66 15.75
CA GLU A 53 18.63 -41.22 14.42
C GLU A 53 18.71 -42.38 13.43
N VAL A 54 19.26 -43.51 13.87
CA VAL A 54 19.38 -44.72 13.03
C VAL A 54 18.00 -45.27 12.75
N TRP A 55 17.15 -45.36 13.77
CA TRP A 55 15.77 -45.80 13.62
C TRP A 55 14.99 -44.94 12.63
N ALA A 56 15.15 -43.61 12.68
CA ALA A 56 14.46 -42.69 11.76
C ALA A 56 14.93 -42.86 10.30
N GLU A 57 16.22 -43.08 10.05
CA GLU A 57 16.74 -43.35 8.71
C GLU A 57 16.28 -44.72 8.17
N GLU A 58 16.20 -45.74 9.02
CA GLU A 58 15.66 -47.05 8.65
C GLU A 58 14.19 -46.97 8.24
N HIS A 59 13.39 -46.13 8.91
CA HIS A 59 11.95 -46.00 8.64
C HIS A 59 11.62 -44.93 7.57
N TYR A 60 12.60 -44.13 7.13
CA TYR A 60 12.48 -43.20 6.01
C TYR A 60 13.72 -43.22 5.08
N PRO A 61 13.96 -44.36 4.42
CA PRO A 61 15.18 -44.58 3.66
C PRO A 61 15.22 -43.74 2.38
N LYS A 62 16.43 -43.30 2.02
CA LYS A 62 16.70 -42.56 0.77
C LYS A 62 16.71 -43.46 -0.46
N THR A 63 17.05 -44.72 -0.28
CA THR A 63 17.13 -45.75 -1.33
C THR A 63 16.05 -46.80 -1.11
N ASP A 64 15.75 -47.55 -2.16
CA ASP A 64 14.75 -48.63 -2.08
C ASP A 64 15.12 -49.65 -0.99
N PRO A 65 14.33 -49.78 0.09
CA PRO A 65 14.61 -50.71 1.17
C PRO A 65 14.24 -52.16 0.82
N LYS A 66 13.61 -52.40 -0.35
CA LYS A 66 13.12 -53.72 -0.79
C LYS A 66 12.20 -54.39 0.24
N TRP A 67 11.38 -53.61 0.93
CA TRP A 67 10.47 -54.15 1.94
C TRP A 67 9.45 -55.13 1.33
N PRO A 68 9.30 -56.35 1.89
CA PRO A 68 8.36 -57.34 1.39
C PRO A 68 6.91 -56.98 1.74
N TYR A 69 6.10 -56.69 0.73
CA TYR A 69 4.71 -56.24 0.88
C TYR A 69 3.73 -57.31 1.39
N ASN A 70 4.15 -58.58 1.41
CA ASN A 70 3.34 -59.73 1.81
C ASN A 70 3.65 -60.27 3.22
N THR A 71 4.52 -59.60 3.98
CA THR A 71 4.85 -59.99 5.35
C THR A 71 4.32 -58.95 6.34
N ALA A 72 3.98 -59.39 7.56
CA ALA A 72 3.53 -58.48 8.61
C ALA A 72 4.56 -57.37 8.92
N ALA A 73 5.86 -57.72 8.94
CA ALA A 73 6.93 -56.77 9.17
C ALA A 73 7.04 -55.72 8.04
N GLY A 74 7.00 -56.16 6.77
CA GLY A 74 7.08 -55.24 5.65
C GLY A 74 5.84 -54.36 5.50
N ILE A 75 4.65 -54.86 5.84
CA ILE A 75 3.42 -54.06 5.93
C ILE A 75 3.57 -52.97 6.99
N ALA A 76 4.09 -53.31 8.18
CA ALA A 76 4.31 -52.33 9.25
C ALA A 76 5.29 -51.23 8.83
N HIS A 77 6.43 -51.59 8.20
CA HIS A 77 7.39 -50.60 7.69
C HIS A 77 6.76 -49.67 6.64
N LEU A 78 5.99 -50.23 5.69
CA LEU A 78 5.30 -49.43 4.68
C LEU A 78 4.26 -48.49 5.29
N GLN A 79 3.54 -48.91 6.33
CA GLN A 79 2.60 -48.04 7.05
C GLN A 79 3.31 -46.88 7.74
N THR A 80 4.39 -47.13 8.47
CA THR A 80 5.18 -46.07 9.11
C THR A 80 5.72 -45.09 8.07
N TYR A 81 6.25 -45.60 6.96
CA TYR A 81 6.76 -44.77 5.87
C TYR A 81 5.68 -43.89 5.23
N ARG A 82 4.50 -44.45 4.89
CA ARG A 82 3.39 -43.69 4.33
C ARG A 82 2.91 -42.58 5.27
N THR A 83 2.79 -42.89 6.56
CA THR A 83 2.43 -41.91 7.58
C THR A 83 3.45 -40.78 7.64
N ALA A 84 4.74 -41.11 7.62
CA ALA A 84 5.81 -40.12 7.58
C ALA A 84 5.78 -39.25 6.32
N VAL A 85 5.47 -39.81 5.15
CA VAL A 85 5.26 -39.04 3.91
C VAL A 85 4.08 -38.07 4.06
N ILE A 86 2.93 -38.52 4.58
CA ILE A 86 1.74 -37.67 4.78
C ILE A 86 2.08 -36.51 5.73
N MET A 87 2.71 -36.81 6.87
CA MET A 87 3.11 -35.80 7.85
C MET A 87 4.16 -34.85 7.28
N GLY A 88 5.13 -35.38 6.52
CA GLY A 88 6.14 -34.62 5.80
C GLY A 88 5.53 -33.67 4.78
N VAL A 89 4.49 -34.08 4.06
CA VAL A 89 3.75 -33.20 3.13
C VAL A 89 3.02 -32.09 3.89
N LYS A 90 2.32 -32.43 4.98
CA LYS A 90 1.61 -31.45 5.82
C LYS A 90 2.56 -30.41 6.42
N ALA A 91 3.76 -30.81 6.81
CA ALA A 91 4.75 -29.93 7.43
C ALA A 91 5.67 -29.21 6.42
N GLY A 92 6.24 -29.94 5.46
CA GLY A 92 7.21 -29.45 4.46
C GLY A 92 6.60 -28.85 3.20
N GLY A 93 5.30 -29.07 2.96
CA GLY A 93 4.54 -28.41 1.89
C GLY A 93 4.21 -26.94 2.20
N LYS A 94 4.34 -26.49 3.46
CA LYS A 94 4.22 -25.07 3.81
C LYS A 94 5.42 -24.32 3.23
N LYS A 95 5.17 -23.36 2.33
CA LYS A 95 6.22 -22.53 1.72
C LYS A 95 6.97 -21.79 2.84
N PRO A 96 8.31 -21.69 2.79
CA PRO A 96 9.03 -20.87 3.75
C PRO A 96 8.60 -19.41 3.62
N THR A 97 8.33 -18.76 4.74
CA THR A 97 7.95 -17.35 4.77
C THR A 97 9.12 -16.49 4.27
N ASN A 98 8.93 -15.80 3.15
CA ASN A 98 9.86 -14.82 2.63
C ASN A 98 9.20 -13.43 2.66
N MET A 99 9.29 -12.79 3.83
CA MET A 99 8.76 -11.43 4.02
C MET A 99 9.52 -10.37 3.23
N GLY A 100 10.79 -10.61 2.87
CA GLY A 100 11.56 -9.69 2.03
C GLY A 100 10.92 -9.51 0.66
N LYS A 101 10.64 -10.63 -0.02
CA LYS A 101 9.94 -10.62 -1.31
C LYS A 101 8.55 -9.98 -1.25
N ILE A 102 7.85 -10.11 -0.14
CA ILE A 102 6.54 -9.48 0.07
C ILE A 102 6.70 -7.98 0.33
N ALA A 103 7.74 -7.57 1.07
CA ALA A 103 8.04 -6.17 1.34
C ALA A 103 8.48 -5.40 0.09
N ASP A 104 9.11 -6.08 -0.88
CA ASP A 104 9.50 -5.52 -2.18
C ASP A 104 8.29 -5.18 -3.08
N ILE A 105 7.10 -5.70 -2.76
CA ILE A 105 5.86 -5.41 -3.47
C ILE A 105 5.35 -4.04 -3.04
N VAL A 106 5.80 -2.99 -3.71
CA VAL A 106 5.29 -1.62 -3.52
C VAL A 106 4.35 -1.23 -4.66
N GLN A 107 3.34 -0.40 -4.36
CA GLN A 107 2.43 0.12 -5.37
C GLN A 107 3.21 0.98 -6.38
N GLU A 108 3.02 0.77 -7.68
CA GLU A 108 3.64 1.59 -8.72
C GLU A 108 2.87 2.92 -8.92
N SER A 109 3.52 3.93 -9.51
CA SER A 109 2.94 5.27 -9.66
C SER A 109 1.68 5.35 -10.54
N LYS A 110 1.50 4.39 -11.45
CA LYS A 110 0.35 4.29 -12.36
C LYS A 110 -0.54 3.08 -12.08
N GLU A 111 -0.20 2.30 -11.06
CA GLU A 111 -0.94 1.09 -10.70
C GLU A 111 -2.10 1.46 -9.77
N SER A 112 -3.30 1.00 -10.13
CA SER A 112 -4.47 1.23 -9.28
C SER A 112 -4.33 0.49 -7.94
N PRO A 113 -4.86 1.04 -6.84
CA PRO A 113 -4.86 0.38 -5.54
C PRO A 113 -5.43 -1.05 -5.56
N SER A 114 -6.44 -1.31 -6.39
CA SER A 114 -7.00 -2.66 -6.55
C SER A 114 -6.02 -3.63 -7.22
N ALA A 115 -5.35 -3.21 -8.30
CA ALA A 115 -4.36 -4.04 -8.98
C ALA A 115 -3.14 -4.33 -8.07
N PHE A 116 -2.71 -3.31 -7.33
CA PHE A 116 -1.67 -3.44 -6.32
C PHE A 116 -2.05 -4.46 -5.22
N LEU A 117 -3.28 -4.39 -4.71
CA LEU A 117 -3.75 -5.34 -3.70
C LEU A 117 -3.67 -6.78 -4.24
N GLU A 118 -4.16 -7.05 -5.45
CA GLU A 118 -4.10 -8.39 -6.04
C GLU A 118 -2.66 -8.92 -6.11
N ARG A 119 -1.72 -8.09 -6.57
CA ARG A 119 -0.30 -8.45 -6.64
C ARG A 119 0.31 -8.72 -5.26
N LEU A 120 -0.11 -7.97 -4.25
CA LEU A 120 0.28 -8.18 -2.86
C LEU A 120 -0.29 -9.51 -2.31
N LEU A 121 -1.57 -9.80 -2.55
CA LEU A 121 -2.21 -11.05 -2.13
C LEU A 121 -1.54 -12.26 -2.81
N ASP A 122 -1.22 -12.16 -4.10
CA ASP A 122 -0.48 -13.18 -4.84
C ASP A 122 0.91 -13.41 -4.26
N ALA A 123 1.61 -12.34 -3.84
CA ALA A 123 2.88 -12.48 -3.16
C ALA A 123 2.75 -13.21 -1.81
N TYR A 124 1.69 -12.96 -1.03
CA TYR A 124 1.40 -13.75 0.18
C TYR A 124 1.14 -15.21 -0.15
N ARG A 125 0.30 -15.52 -1.14
CA ARG A 125 0.03 -16.89 -1.61
C ARG A 125 1.29 -17.59 -2.14
N MET A 126 2.22 -16.84 -2.72
CA MET A 126 3.43 -17.37 -3.35
C MET A 126 4.59 -17.54 -2.37
N TYR A 127 4.77 -16.61 -1.43
CA TYR A 127 5.98 -16.49 -0.62
C TYR A 127 5.73 -16.63 0.87
N SER A 128 4.51 -16.93 1.30
CA SER A 128 4.17 -17.12 2.71
C SER A 128 3.19 -18.28 2.88
N PRO A 129 3.21 -18.98 4.03
CA PRO A 129 2.14 -19.89 4.41
C PRO A 129 0.92 -19.17 4.98
N ILE A 130 0.98 -17.85 5.15
CA ILE A 130 -0.12 -17.01 5.65
C ILE A 130 -1.19 -16.92 4.57
N ASP A 131 -2.41 -17.35 4.91
CA ASP A 131 -3.59 -17.13 4.07
C ASP A 131 -4.04 -15.67 4.18
N PRO A 132 -3.91 -14.87 3.11
CA PRO A 132 -4.25 -13.46 3.17
C PRO A 132 -5.77 -13.20 3.21
N GLU A 133 -6.62 -14.20 2.96
CA GLU A 133 -8.09 -14.07 2.99
C GLU A 133 -8.67 -14.45 4.36
N ALA A 134 -7.87 -15.07 5.22
CA ALA A 134 -8.29 -15.43 6.57
C ALA A 134 -8.49 -14.19 7.46
N VAL A 135 -9.57 -14.19 8.25
CA VAL A 135 -9.97 -13.06 9.09
C VAL A 135 -8.90 -12.70 10.12
N GLU A 136 -8.22 -13.70 10.70
CA GLU A 136 -7.12 -13.49 11.64
C GLU A 136 -5.93 -12.72 11.04
N ASN A 137 -5.73 -12.79 9.72
CA ASN A 137 -4.60 -12.18 9.02
C ASN A 137 -4.95 -10.79 8.46
N GLN A 138 -6.22 -10.38 8.51
CA GLN A 138 -6.69 -9.13 7.91
C GLN A 138 -5.87 -7.90 8.37
N ARG A 139 -5.51 -7.82 9.66
CA ARG A 139 -4.71 -6.70 10.18
C ARG A 139 -3.32 -6.63 9.55
N LEU A 140 -2.69 -7.77 9.30
CA LEU A 140 -1.39 -7.86 8.65
C LEU A 140 -1.48 -7.42 7.19
N ILE A 141 -2.51 -7.86 6.47
CA ILE A 141 -2.76 -7.47 5.08
C ILE A 141 -3.04 -5.97 4.99
N ASN A 142 -3.89 -5.43 5.86
CA ASN A 142 -4.16 -3.99 5.95
C ASN A 142 -2.88 -3.18 6.21
N SER A 143 -2.03 -3.63 7.15
CA SER A 143 -0.76 -2.97 7.43
C SER A 143 0.17 -2.96 6.22
N SER A 144 0.25 -4.08 5.50
CA SER A 144 1.12 -4.22 4.33
C SER A 144 0.62 -3.38 3.16
N PHE A 145 -0.68 -3.46 2.85
CA PHE A 145 -1.32 -2.64 1.83
C PHE A 145 -1.08 -1.15 2.07
N VAL A 146 -1.32 -0.65 3.28
CA VAL A 146 -1.13 0.78 3.60
C VAL A 146 0.35 1.17 3.62
N GLY A 147 1.21 0.33 4.19
CA GLY A 147 2.65 0.59 4.28
C GLY A 147 3.31 0.70 2.91
N GLN A 148 2.92 -0.18 1.99
CA GLN A 148 3.50 -0.34 0.66
C GLN A 148 2.77 0.44 -0.45
N SER A 149 1.65 1.11 -0.12
CA SER A 149 0.95 2.04 -1.03
C SER A 149 1.78 3.29 -1.36
N GLN A 150 1.34 4.06 -2.36
CA GLN A 150 1.88 5.38 -2.65
C GLN A 150 1.74 6.33 -1.45
N ARG A 151 2.62 7.35 -1.39
CA ARG A 151 2.79 8.19 -0.19
C ARG A 151 1.53 8.95 0.21
N ASP A 152 0.82 9.49 -0.77
CA ASP A 152 -0.44 10.20 -0.58
C ASP A 152 -1.56 9.29 -0.05
N ILE A 153 -1.71 8.09 -0.61
CA ILE A 153 -2.66 7.06 -0.15
C ILE A 153 -2.34 6.65 1.28
N ARG A 154 -1.08 6.30 1.55
CA ARG A 154 -0.60 5.92 2.90
C ARG A 154 -0.93 7.02 3.91
N ASN A 155 -0.56 8.27 3.61
CA ASN A 155 -0.81 9.41 4.50
C ASN A 155 -2.30 9.65 4.75
N LYS A 156 -3.16 9.40 3.75
CA LYS A 156 -4.61 9.55 3.89
C LYS A 156 -5.18 8.47 4.80
N ILE A 157 -4.80 7.20 4.60
CA ILE A 157 -5.36 6.07 5.35
C ILE A 157 -4.85 6.04 6.79
N GLN A 158 -3.57 6.37 7.04
CA GLN A 158 -2.99 6.38 8.39
C GLN A 158 -3.62 7.42 9.33
N ARG A 159 -4.35 8.41 8.80
CA ARG A 159 -5.10 9.40 9.59
C ARG A 159 -6.47 8.92 10.04
N LEU A 160 -6.91 7.75 9.59
CA LEU A 160 -8.19 7.17 9.99
C LEU A 160 -8.01 6.40 11.29
N ASP A 161 -8.81 6.72 12.30
CA ASP A 161 -8.80 5.98 13.55
C ASP A 161 -9.13 4.51 13.32
N GLY A 162 -8.32 3.63 13.91
CA GLY A 162 -8.52 2.18 13.83
C GLY A 162 -8.40 1.58 12.43
N PHE A 163 -7.66 2.20 11.50
CA PHE A 163 -7.59 1.73 10.10
C PHE A 163 -7.18 0.25 9.95
N LEU A 164 -6.35 -0.27 10.86
CA LEU A 164 -5.96 -1.69 10.85
C LEU A 164 -7.14 -2.65 11.06
N GLY A 165 -8.21 -2.20 11.73
CA GLY A 165 -9.43 -2.97 11.96
C GLY A 165 -10.52 -2.79 10.89
N LYS A 166 -10.28 -1.96 9.87
CA LYS A 166 -11.22 -1.76 8.76
C LYS A 166 -11.21 -2.95 7.79
N GLY A 167 -12.29 -3.12 7.05
CA GLY A 167 -12.31 -4.08 5.95
C GLY A 167 -11.36 -3.65 4.84
N ILE A 168 -10.65 -4.59 4.23
CA ILE A 168 -9.69 -4.27 3.14
C ILE A 168 -10.39 -3.56 1.97
N SER A 169 -11.63 -3.92 1.64
CA SER A 169 -12.43 -3.26 0.61
C SER A 169 -12.69 -1.78 0.90
N GLU A 170 -12.90 -1.42 2.17
CA GLU A 170 -13.06 -0.01 2.59
C GLU A 170 -11.76 0.76 2.37
N LEU A 171 -10.61 0.16 2.73
CA LEU A 171 -9.30 0.78 2.52
C LEU A 171 -9.00 0.98 1.04
N VAL A 172 -9.33 -0.01 0.20
CA VAL A 172 -9.18 0.06 -1.26
C VAL A 172 -10.09 1.13 -1.86
N GLU A 173 -11.31 1.29 -1.38
CA GLU A 173 -12.22 2.35 -1.85
C GLU A 173 -11.63 3.74 -1.56
N ILE A 174 -11.09 3.95 -0.36
CA ILE A 174 -10.43 5.19 0.04
C ILE A 174 -9.16 5.43 -0.79
N ALA A 175 -8.36 4.39 -1.00
CA ALA A 175 -7.16 4.46 -1.83
C ALA A 175 -7.52 4.82 -3.29
N ASN A 176 -8.54 4.20 -3.86
CA ASN A 176 -9.01 4.48 -5.21
C ASN A 176 -9.52 5.92 -5.33
N LYS A 177 -10.22 6.43 -4.31
CA LYS A 177 -10.61 7.84 -4.26
C LYS A 177 -9.39 8.75 -4.35
N VAL A 178 -8.29 8.45 -3.65
CA VAL A 178 -7.05 9.25 -3.70
C VAL A 178 -6.35 9.12 -5.05
N PHE A 179 -6.21 7.89 -5.57
CA PHE A 179 -5.52 7.58 -6.83
C PHE A 179 -6.15 8.27 -8.04
N HIS A 180 -7.48 8.33 -8.11
CA HIS A 180 -8.20 8.97 -9.22
C HIS A 180 -8.30 10.50 -9.08
N LEU A 181 -7.81 11.09 -7.97
CA LEU A 181 -7.75 12.55 -7.92
C LEU A 181 -6.68 13.02 -8.91
N PRO A 182 -6.99 14.02 -9.76
CA PRO A 182 -5.99 14.57 -10.68
C PRO A 182 -4.77 15.04 -9.87
N PRO A 183 -3.52 14.83 -10.31
CA PRO A 183 -2.36 15.30 -9.56
C PRO A 183 -2.45 16.82 -9.30
N PRO A 184 -1.78 17.36 -8.25
CA PRO A 184 -1.63 18.80 -8.14
C PRO A 184 -1.01 19.32 -9.43
N PRO A 185 -1.58 20.34 -10.07
CA PRO A 185 -1.07 20.89 -11.32
C PRO A 185 0.38 21.33 -11.13
N SER A 186 1.29 20.82 -11.96
CA SER A 186 2.71 21.19 -11.97
C SER A 186 3.02 22.01 -13.23
N LEU A 187 2.59 23.27 -13.23
CA LEU A 187 3.09 24.26 -14.16
C LEU A 187 4.08 25.15 -13.40
N SER A 188 5.30 25.26 -13.92
CA SER A 188 6.34 26.14 -13.38
C SER A 188 6.54 27.30 -14.35
N PHE A 189 6.63 28.52 -13.80
CA PHE A 189 6.86 29.74 -14.55
C PHE A 189 7.98 30.53 -13.89
N ALA A 190 8.80 31.24 -14.66
CA ALA A 190 9.89 32.05 -14.11
C ALA A 190 9.39 33.33 -13.41
N SER A 191 8.13 33.73 -13.64
CA SER A 191 7.58 34.99 -13.10
C SER A 191 7.00 34.88 -11.69
N PHE A 192 6.81 33.66 -11.16
CA PHE A 192 6.35 33.41 -9.79
C PHE A 192 6.63 31.96 -9.37
N GLU A 193 6.80 31.76 -8.07
CA GLU A 193 6.90 30.46 -7.44
C GLU A 193 5.52 29.97 -7.01
N THR A 194 5.26 28.67 -7.16
CA THR A 194 4.02 28.05 -6.65
C THR A 194 4.29 26.80 -5.85
N HIS A 195 3.57 26.70 -4.74
CA HIS A 195 3.49 25.50 -3.93
C HIS A 195 2.03 25.07 -3.83
N CYS A 196 1.71 23.97 -4.50
CA CYS A 196 0.38 23.37 -4.47
C CYS A 196 0.38 22.21 -3.48
N ILE A 197 -0.45 22.30 -2.44
CA ILE A 197 -0.72 21.20 -1.53
C ILE A 197 -2.18 20.79 -1.62
N ARG A 198 -2.46 19.53 -1.30
CA ARG A 198 -3.82 19.01 -1.21
C ARG A 198 -4.10 18.55 0.21
N LEU A 199 -5.17 19.09 0.77
CA LEU A 199 -5.73 18.65 2.04
C LEU A 199 -6.85 17.67 1.75
N PHE A 200 -6.90 16.59 2.52
CA PHE A 200 -7.83 15.48 2.28
C PHE A 200 -8.92 15.37 3.35
N SER A 201 -8.86 16.17 4.43
CA SER A 201 -9.77 16.09 5.58
C SER A 201 -9.81 17.45 6.30
N PRO A 202 -10.96 17.93 6.80
CA PRO A 202 -12.31 17.34 6.70
C PRO A 202 -12.97 17.52 5.31
N LEU A 203 -12.40 18.36 4.45
CA LEU A 203 -12.82 18.60 3.06
C LEU A 203 -11.63 18.39 2.12
N ALA A 204 -11.90 17.85 0.93
CA ALA A 204 -10.89 17.77 -0.13
C ALA A 204 -10.65 19.17 -0.69
N LEU A 205 -9.62 19.85 -0.19
CA LEU A 205 -9.30 21.24 -0.51
C LEU A 205 -7.93 21.30 -1.18
N ARG A 206 -7.83 22.08 -2.26
CA ARG A 206 -6.54 22.39 -2.89
C ARG A 206 -6.06 23.75 -2.40
N VAL A 207 -4.85 23.83 -1.89
CA VAL A 207 -4.25 25.09 -1.48
C VAL A 207 -3.07 25.38 -2.38
N ALA A 208 -3.05 26.55 -2.99
CA ALA A 208 -1.90 27.06 -3.73
C ALA A 208 -1.34 28.26 -2.99
N VAL A 209 -0.03 28.26 -2.74
CA VAL A 209 0.70 29.42 -2.25
C VAL A 209 1.53 29.96 -3.40
N ILE A 210 1.34 31.24 -3.74
CA ILE A 210 1.99 31.91 -4.85
C ILE A 210 2.90 33.00 -4.28
N TYR A 211 4.16 33.00 -4.69
CA TYR A 211 5.07 34.10 -4.42
C TYR A 211 5.54 34.68 -5.73
N ARG A 212 5.27 35.96 -5.96
CA ARG A 212 5.78 36.67 -7.13
C ARG A 212 6.87 37.65 -6.70
N PRO A 213 8.12 37.50 -7.17
CA PRO A 213 9.20 38.44 -6.85
C PRO A 213 8.88 39.88 -7.29
N PRO A 214 9.42 40.90 -6.61
CA PRO A 214 9.31 42.30 -7.06
C PRO A 214 9.98 42.49 -8.41
N GLY A 215 9.39 43.31 -9.29
CA GLY A 215 9.93 43.56 -10.63
C GLY A 215 8.86 43.90 -11.68
N PRO A 216 9.15 43.72 -12.98
CA PRO A 216 8.19 43.92 -14.06
C PRO A 216 7.02 42.92 -14.00
N THR A 217 5.81 43.35 -14.37
CA THR A 217 4.61 42.51 -14.40
C THR A 217 4.24 41.99 -15.79
N SER A 218 5.04 42.32 -16.82
CA SER A 218 4.71 42.08 -18.23
C SER A 218 4.39 40.62 -18.55
N GLN A 219 5.20 39.67 -18.09
CA GLN A 219 4.99 38.23 -18.29
C GLN A 219 4.18 37.57 -17.17
N PHE A 220 4.04 38.23 -16.03
CA PHE A 220 3.37 37.65 -14.86
C PHE A 220 1.92 37.30 -15.15
N PHE A 221 1.16 38.22 -15.75
CA PHE A 221 -0.27 38.02 -15.95
C PHE A 221 -0.61 36.88 -16.91
N ASP A 222 0.18 36.70 -17.97
CA ASP A 222 -0.06 35.64 -18.95
C ASP A 222 0.29 34.26 -18.36
N HIS A 223 1.40 34.18 -17.62
CA HIS A 223 1.77 32.99 -16.87
C HIS A 223 0.75 32.67 -15.77
N PHE A 224 0.30 33.69 -15.03
CA PHE A 224 -0.67 33.53 -13.96
C PHE A 224 -2.04 33.11 -14.49
N ALA A 225 -2.52 33.70 -15.59
CA ALA A 225 -3.77 33.29 -16.24
C ALA A 225 -3.69 31.83 -16.72
N THR A 226 -2.59 31.44 -17.36
CA THR A 226 -2.36 30.06 -17.81
C THR A 226 -2.35 29.08 -16.64
N TRP A 227 -1.60 29.41 -15.58
CA TRP A 227 -1.55 28.63 -14.35
C TRP A 227 -2.92 28.53 -13.71
N LEU A 228 -3.64 29.65 -13.60
CA LEU A 228 -4.92 29.74 -12.93
C LEU A 228 -6.01 28.95 -13.69
N SER A 229 -6.07 29.04 -15.01
CA SER A 229 -6.98 28.21 -15.81
C SER A 229 -6.69 26.72 -15.63
N HIS A 230 -5.42 26.32 -15.57
CA HIS A 230 -5.04 24.93 -15.32
C HIS A 230 -5.33 24.51 -13.87
N PHE A 231 -5.08 25.38 -12.90
CA PHE A 231 -5.41 25.13 -11.50
C PHE A 231 -6.92 25.02 -11.32
N LEU A 232 -7.73 25.87 -11.94
CA LEU A 232 -9.19 25.83 -11.84
C LEU A 232 -9.84 24.74 -12.69
N SER A 233 -9.10 24.00 -13.53
CA SER A 233 -9.67 22.92 -14.37
C SER A 233 -10.18 21.71 -13.57
N SER A 234 -9.98 21.69 -12.25
CA SER A 234 -10.47 20.65 -11.35
C SER A 234 -11.66 21.16 -10.55
N ASN A 235 -12.70 20.33 -10.45
CA ASN A 235 -13.93 20.61 -9.71
C ASN A 235 -13.76 20.57 -8.17
N LEU A 236 -12.54 20.47 -7.66
CA LEU A 236 -12.28 20.49 -6.21
C LEU A 236 -12.27 21.93 -5.70
N PRO A 237 -12.87 22.18 -4.51
CA PRO A 237 -12.69 23.43 -3.80
C PRO A 237 -11.22 23.81 -3.74
N CYS A 238 -10.93 25.09 -3.94
CA CYS A 238 -9.57 25.59 -3.88
C CYS A 238 -9.48 26.86 -3.04
N LEU A 239 -8.31 27.06 -2.46
CA LEU A 239 -7.86 28.26 -1.79
C LEU A 239 -6.53 28.65 -2.43
N ILE A 240 -6.47 29.83 -3.00
CA ILE A 240 -5.21 30.41 -3.44
C ILE A 240 -4.82 31.40 -2.36
N LEU A 241 -3.53 31.46 -2.04
CA LEU A 241 -2.90 32.40 -1.14
C LEU A 241 -1.67 32.92 -1.87
N GLY A 242 -1.24 34.14 -1.57
CA GLY A 242 0.03 34.57 -2.12
C GLY A 242 0.43 35.99 -1.79
N ASP A 243 1.69 36.28 -2.04
CA ASP A 243 2.23 37.64 -2.10
C ASP A 243 2.57 37.93 -3.57
N PHE A 244 1.84 38.89 -4.14
CA PHE A 244 1.98 39.28 -5.53
C PHE A 244 2.93 40.46 -5.72
N ASN A 245 3.37 41.14 -4.65
CA ASN A 245 4.16 42.38 -4.76
C ASN A 245 3.54 43.39 -5.76
N ILE A 246 2.22 43.54 -5.73
CA ILE A 246 1.44 44.50 -6.53
C ILE A 246 0.66 45.41 -5.56
N PRO A 247 0.73 46.74 -5.72
CA PRO A 247 0.00 47.66 -4.86
C PRO A 247 -1.50 47.60 -5.21
N ILE A 248 -2.23 46.73 -4.52
CA ILE A 248 -3.66 46.48 -4.78
C ILE A 248 -4.55 47.61 -4.24
N ASP A 249 -4.04 48.40 -3.29
CA ASP A 249 -4.74 49.54 -2.68
C ASP A 249 -4.72 50.80 -3.56
N ASP A 250 -3.99 50.78 -4.67
CA ASP A 250 -3.97 51.87 -5.66
C ASP A 250 -4.70 51.43 -6.96
N PRO A 251 -6.00 51.72 -7.10
CA PRO A 251 -6.76 51.37 -8.29
C PRO A 251 -6.30 52.11 -9.57
N SER A 252 -5.43 53.13 -9.44
CA SER A 252 -4.80 53.80 -10.58
C SER A 252 -3.61 53.02 -11.15
N ALA A 253 -3.09 52.03 -10.42
CA ALA A 253 -2.01 51.18 -10.87
C ALA A 253 -2.49 50.16 -11.93
N PRO A 254 -1.93 50.16 -13.16
CA PRO A 254 -2.35 49.25 -14.23
C PRO A 254 -2.23 47.76 -13.89
N ALA A 255 -1.30 47.41 -12.99
CA ALA A 255 -1.11 46.04 -12.53
C ALA A 255 -2.23 45.59 -11.57
N ALA A 256 -2.72 46.49 -10.70
CA ALA A 256 -3.79 46.18 -9.77
C ALA A 256 -5.11 45.95 -10.52
N SER A 257 -5.45 46.82 -11.47
CA SER A 257 -6.67 46.68 -12.26
C SER A 257 -6.67 45.41 -13.13
N LYS A 258 -5.53 45.05 -13.72
CA LYS A 258 -5.38 43.82 -14.51
C LYS A 258 -5.52 42.56 -13.65
N LEU A 259 -4.93 42.56 -12.43
CA LEU A 259 -5.09 41.45 -11.48
C LEU A 259 -6.55 41.27 -11.07
N LEU A 260 -7.21 42.38 -10.67
CA LEU A 260 -8.62 42.41 -10.27
C LEU A 260 -9.56 41.92 -11.38
N SER A 261 -9.30 42.32 -12.62
CA SER A 261 -10.07 41.89 -13.79
C SER A 261 -9.93 40.39 -14.05
N LEU A 262 -8.71 39.84 -13.97
CA LEU A 262 -8.45 38.41 -14.16
C LEU A 262 -9.13 37.56 -13.09
N THR A 263 -9.08 37.98 -11.83
CA THR A 263 -9.67 37.21 -10.72
C THR A 263 -11.19 37.27 -10.73
N SER A 264 -11.75 38.44 -11.05
CA SER A 264 -13.20 38.64 -11.17
C SER A 264 -13.79 37.89 -12.36
N SER A 265 -13.09 37.85 -13.50
CA SER A 265 -13.56 37.12 -14.70
C SER A 265 -13.65 35.60 -14.49
N LEU A 266 -12.91 35.07 -13.52
CA LEU A 266 -12.90 33.66 -13.14
C LEU A 266 -13.78 33.36 -11.91
N GLY A 267 -14.61 34.31 -11.48
CA GLY A 267 -15.59 34.12 -10.41
C GLY A 267 -14.98 34.04 -9.02
N LEU A 268 -13.74 34.51 -8.84
CA LEU A 268 -13.04 34.41 -7.57
C LEU A 268 -13.34 35.64 -6.68
N THR A 269 -13.77 35.39 -5.43
CA THR A 269 -14.05 36.45 -4.45
C THR A 269 -12.80 36.84 -3.68
N GLN A 270 -12.35 38.09 -3.80
CA GLN A 270 -11.18 38.60 -3.06
C GLN A 270 -11.54 39.03 -1.62
N SER A 271 -10.69 38.66 -0.67
CA SER A 271 -10.62 39.30 0.66
C SER A 271 -9.22 39.88 0.86
N SER A 272 -9.08 41.14 1.27
CA SER A 272 -7.78 41.65 1.77
C SER A 272 -7.75 41.55 3.28
N LEU A 273 -6.69 40.96 3.84
CA LEU A 273 -6.40 41.05 5.27
C LEU A 273 -5.40 42.18 5.49
N PRO A 274 -5.68 43.17 6.36
CA PRO A 274 -4.74 44.22 6.66
C PRO A 274 -3.67 43.64 7.59
N THR A 275 -2.54 43.23 7.04
CA THR A 275 -1.32 43.06 7.84
C THR A 275 -0.13 43.40 6.96
N ALA A 276 0.77 44.21 7.51
CA ALA A 276 1.94 44.71 6.81
C ALA A 276 2.68 43.56 6.11
N MET A 277 2.73 43.62 4.77
CA MET A 277 3.50 42.77 3.85
C MET A 277 2.83 41.56 3.19
N VAL A 278 1.55 41.25 3.37
CA VAL A 278 0.93 40.13 2.60
C VAL A 278 -0.48 40.48 2.13
N THR A 279 -0.67 40.69 0.83
CA THR A 279 -2.01 40.74 0.25
C THR A 279 -2.57 39.32 0.09
N LEU A 280 -3.18 38.79 1.16
CA LEU A 280 -3.75 37.45 1.16
C LEU A 280 -5.01 37.37 0.27
N LEU A 281 -4.86 37.18 -1.03
CA LEU A 281 -6.00 36.97 -1.93
C LEU A 281 -6.59 35.58 -1.73
N THR A 282 -7.62 35.45 -0.89
CA THR A 282 -8.44 34.23 -0.87
C THR A 282 -9.33 34.23 -2.09
N PHE A 283 -9.60 33.04 -2.64
CA PHE A 283 -10.44 32.86 -3.82
C PHE A 283 -11.28 31.61 -3.59
N SER A 284 -12.61 31.75 -3.59
CA SER A 284 -13.56 30.65 -3.31
C SER A 284 -14.53 30.46 -4.47
N PHE A 285 -14.98 29.22 -4.70
CA PHE A 285 -16.01 28.90 -5.69
C PHE A 285 -17.39 28.87 -5.01
N PRO A 286 -18.47 29.35 -5.65
CA PRO A 286 -19.83 29.11 -5.20
C PRO A 286 -20.23 27.68 -5.57
N THR A 287 -19.80 26.70 -4.80
CA THR A 287 -20.45 25.37 -4.80
C THR A 287 -21.05 25.20 -3.43
N SER A 288 -22.38 25.34 -3.36
CA SER A 288 -23.40 24.93 -2.35
C SER A 288 -22.99 24.33 -0.99
N ALA A 289 -21.83 24.68 -0.46
CA ALA A 289 -21.32 24.31 0.85
C ALA A 289 -21.49 25.54 1.74
N PRO A 290 -22.47 25.53 2.66
CA PRO A 290 -22.89 26.73 3.40
C PRO A 290 -21.85 27.28 4.40
N PHE A 291 -20.64 26.72 4.46
CA PHE A 291 -19.65 27.03 5.50
C PHE A 291 -18.54 28.00 5.08
N LEU A 292 -18.35 28.30 3.79
CA LEU A 292 -17.35 29.29 3.37
C LEU A 292 -17.91 30.72 3.24
N SER A 293 -19.23 30.90 3.37
CA SER A 293 -19.90 32.20 3.28
C SER A 293 -19.91 32.99 4.59
N SER A 294 -19.60 32.35 5.71
CA SER A 294 -19.50 33.00 7.02
C SER A 294 -18.03 33.16 7.37
N THR A 295 -17.51 34.36 7.10
CA THR A 295 -16.38 35.01 7.77
C THR A 295 -15.64 34.10 8.75
N VAL A 296 -14.76 33.23 8.25
CA VAL A 296 -13.68 32.70 9.08
C VAL A 296 -12.74 33.87 9.26
N ALA A 297 -13.01 34.67 10.29
CA ALA A 297 -12.04 35.60 10.83
C ALA A 297 -10.87 34.73 11.32
N LEU A 298 -9.93 34.44 10.41
CA LEU A 298 -8.63 33.91 10.77
C LEU A 298 -8.03 34.94 11.72
N SER A 299 -7.95 34.59 13.00
CA SER A 299 -7.34 35.43 14.01
C SER A 299 -5.94 35.85 13.52
N PRO A 300 -5.55 37.13 13.59
CA PRO A 300 -4.19 37.59 13.26
C PRO A 300 -3.09 36.80 14.00
N SER A 301 -3.44 36.13 15.11
CA SER A 301 -2.53 35.26 15.86
C SER A 301 -2.11 33.97 15.15
N LEU A 302 -2.79 33.55 14.07
CA LEU A 302 -2.40 32.39 13.26
C LEU A 302 -1.23 32.69 12.30
N PHE A 303 -0.86 33.96 12.14
CA PHE A 303 0.17 34.44 11.21
C PHE A 303 1.34 35.11 11.92
N GLN A 304 1.74 34.64 13.10
CA GLN A 304 3.03 35.04 13.65
C GLN A 304 4.17 34.37 12.87
N PRO A 305 5.18 35.12 12.41
CA PRO A 305 6.33 34.56 11.71
C PRO A 305 7.14 33.66 12.65
N ILE A 306 7.40 32.42 12.23
CA ILE A 306 8.32 31.48 12.91
C ILE A 306 9.78 31.82 12.56
N TRP A 307 10.15 33.10 12.67
CA TRP A 307 11.53 33.56 12.51
C TRP A 307 11.83 34.61 13.59
N THR A 308 11.92 34.15 14.83
CA THR A 308 12.73 34.82 15.88
C THR A 308 13.36 33.76 16.77
N SER A 309 14.54 33.29 16.36
CA SER A 309 15.67 32.79 17.17
C SER A 309 16.80 32.41 16.21
#